data_AF-A0A1F2QB07-F1
#
_entry.id   AF-A0A1F2QB07-F1
#
_cell.length_a   1.000
_cell.length_b   1.000
_cell.length_c   1.000
_cell.angle_alpha   90.00
_cell.angle_beta   90.00
_cell.angle_gamma   90.00
#
_symmetry.space_group_name_H-M   'P 1'
#
loop_
_entity.id
_entity.type
_entity.pdbx_description
1 polymer ?
#
loop_
_entity_poly.entity_id
_entity_poly.type
_entity_poly.pdbx_seq_one_letter_code
_entity_poly.pdbx_strand_id
1 'polypeptide(L)'
;MVIPTRAGWEHLASTLPPLLAILGAADEVIVVGDRCEAPLPETRDARCRVVVHGGPPGFAPACNRGARDARGRLLLFLNDDVVVGAGLLDRLEDELLRPGVGAVSPDVLSELLGRSESGTTLAWHHGVLESRQESLRGEGRVSVPYVSGAALAVRRDDFLRLAGFDERLAPYFWEDLDLCLRVRENVGDTVVVSGVSVAHRHGATIGRDPEGWRRAVYERNRLLVSWRHLHGWRWLSHLVWLPLRLAAGLVRDRAVPKGFLLAVVRLVSGRGRADRD
;
A
#
# COMPACT_ATOMS: atom_id res chain seq x y z
N MET A 1 -11.43 -1.53 -10.02
CA MET A 1 -10.91 -1.67 -8.64
C MET A 1 -10.14 -2.97 -8.49
N VAL A 2 -9.11 -2.98 -7.66
CA VAL A 2 -8.33 -4.17 -7.29
C VAL A 2 -8.39 -4.33 -5.78
N ILE A 3 -8.83 -5.49 -5.31
CA ILE A 3 -9.01 -5.79 -3.88
C ILE A 3 -8.08 -6.95 -3.51
N PRO A 4 -6.91 -6.70 -2.89
CA PRO A 4 -6.04 -7.75 -2.40
C PRO A 4 -6.63 -8.38 -1.13
N THR A 5 -6.52 -9.70 -1.00
CA THR A 5 -6.91 -10.40 0.24
C THR A 5 -5.91 -11.48 0.63
N ARG A 6 -5.59 -11.55 1.92
CA ARG A 6 -4.65 -12.52 2.52
C ARG A 6 -5.34 -13.55 3.40
N ALA A 7 -6.49 -13.24 3.98
CA ALA A 7 -7.20 -14.12 4.94
C ALA A 7 -8.11 -15.15 4.28
N GLY A 8 -8.06 -15.28 2.96
CA GLY A 8 -9.06 -16.02 2.19
C GLY A 8 -10.19 -15.10 1.80
N TRP A 9 -11.45 -15.48 2.07
CA TRP A 9 -12.61 -14.86 1.44
C TRP A 9 -13.62 -14.28 2.44
N GLU A 10 -13.29 -14.32 3.73
CA GLU A 10 -14.19 -14.03 4.86
C GLU A 10 -14.79 -12.62 4.80
N HIS A 11 -13.98 -11.62 4.45
CA HIS A 11 -14.44 -10.22 4.41
C HIS A 11 -15.27 -9.87 3.19
N LEU A 12 -15.13 -10.64 2.10
CA LEU A 12 -15.74 -10.32 0.81
C LEU A 12 -17.26 -10.28 0.87
N ALA A 13 -17.88 -11.14 1.69
CA ALA A 13 -19.33 -11.15 1.90
C ALA A 13 -19.85 -9.81 2.44
N SER A 14 -19.05 -9.11 3.26
CA SER A 14 -19.41 -7.81 3.83
C SER A 14 -18.97 -6.63 2.95
N THR A 15 -17.86 -6.79 2.22
CA THR A 15 -17.19 -5.71 1.51
C THR A 15 -17.68 -5.57 0.06
N LEU A 16 -17.95 -6.67 -0.64
CA LEU A 16 -18.36 -6.63 -2.05
C LEU A 16 -19.75 -6.00 -2.27
N PRO A 17 -20.82 -6.33 -1.53
CA PRO A 17 -22.15 -5.79 -1.82
C PRO A 17 -22.22 -4.25 -1.88
N PRO A 18 -21.71 -3.49 -0.88
CA PRO A 18 -21.73 -2.03 -0.96
C PRO A 18 -20.81 -1.49 -2.06
N LEU A 19 -19.70 -2.17 -2.37
CA LEU A 19 -18.82 -1.80 -3.48
C LEU A 19 -19.52 -1.95 -4.83
N LEU A 20 -20.16 -3.10 -5.07
CA LEU A 20 -20.87 -3.38 -6.31
C LEU A 20 -22.03 -2.41 -6.57
N ALA A 21 -22.63 -1.89 -5.50
CA ALA A 21 -23.71 -0.91 -5.57
C ALA A 21 -23.26 0.47 -6.06
N ILE A 22 -21.98 0.84 -5.90
CA ILE A 22 -21.44 2.13 -6.37
C ILE A 22 -20.76 2.04 -7.74
N LEU A 23 -20.62 0.84 -8.31
CA LEU A 23 -20.02 0.65 -9.63
C LEU A 23 -20.98 1.09 -10.74
N GLY A 24 -20.44 1.79 -11.74
CA GLY A 24 -21.06 1.98 -13.05
C GLY A 24 -21.00 0.74 -13.92
N ALA A 25 -21.54 0.85 -15.14
CA ALA A 25 -21.59 -0.25 -16.11
C ALA A 25 -20.23 -0.58 -16.73
N ALA A 26 -19.32 0.41 -16.82
CA ALA A 26 -17.98 0.24 -17.37
C ALA A 26 -16.95 -0.21 -16.32
N ASP A 27 -17.32 -0.22 -15.05
CA ASP A 27 -16.41 -0.55 -13.96
C ASP A 27 -16.26 -2.06 -13.79
N GLU A 28 -15.12 -2.45 -13.22
CA GLU A 28 -14.84 -3.83 -12.83
C GLU A 28 -14.17 -3.91 -11.46
N VAL A 29 -14.35 -5.05 -10.79
CA VAL A 29 -13.69 -5.40 -9.54
C VAL A 29 -12.91 -6.70 -9.74
N ILE A 30 -11.63 -6.65 -9.39
CA ILE A 30 -10.74 -7.81 -9.42
C ILE A 30 -10.31 -8.07 -7.98
N VAL A 31 -10.88 -9.10 -7.38
CA VAL A 31 -10.44 -9.57 -6.06
C VAL A 31 -9.27 -10.52 -6.27
N VAL A 32 -8.14 -10.25 -5.62
CA VAL A 32 -6.91 -11.03 -5.78
C VAL A 32 -6.53 -11.64 -4.44
N GLY A 33 -6.73 -12.94 -4.29
CA GLY A 33 -6.37 -13.68 -3.09
C GLY A 33 -4.99 -14.33 -3.17
N ASP A 34 -4.35 -14.43 -2.01
CA ASP A 34 -3.29 -15.42 -1.81
C ASP A 34 -3.85 -16.85 -1.92
N ARG A 35 -3.00 -17.83 -2.24
CA ARG A 35 -3.44 -19.25 -2.24
C ARG A 35 -3.89 -19.64 -0.83
N CYS A 36 -5.13 -20.13 -0.75
CA CYS A 36 -5.71 -20.70 0.46
C CYS A 36 -6.46 -21.99 0.11
N GLU A 37 -6.83 -22.77 1.13
CA GLU A 37 -7.57 -24.03 0.96
C GLU A 37 -9.07 -23.81 0.71
N ALA A 38 -9.57 -22.60 1.02
CA ALA A 38 -10.99 -22.28 0.85
C ALA A 38 -11.35 -22.19 -0.65
N PRO A 39 -12.53 -22.72 -1.05
CA PRO A 39 -12.97 -22.65 -2.44
C PRO A 39 -13.12 -21.18 -2.87
N LEU A 40 -12.89 -20.93 -4.16
CA LEU A 40 -13.09 -19.62 -4.74
C LEU A 40 -14.55 -19.18 -4.56
N PRO A 41 -14.81 -17.98 -4.04
CA PRO A 41 -16.16 -17.48 -3.88
C PRO A 41 -16.77 -17.22 -5.25
N GLU A 42 -17.99 -17.69 -5.46
CA GLU A 42 -18.76 -17.38 -6.66
C GLU A 42 -19.28 -15.94 -6.60
N THR A 43 -19.08 -15.19 -7.68
CA THR A 43 -19.63 -13.85 -7.84
C THR A 43 -20.79 -13.89 -8.84
N ARG A 44 -21.94 -13.35 -8.46
CA ARG A 44 -23.11 -13.25 -9.37
C ARG A 44 -23.07 -12.01 -10.26
N ASP A 45 -22.23 -11.04 -9.95
CA ASP A 45 -22.07 -9.81 -10.71
C ASP A 45 -20.96 -9.97 -11.75
N ALA A 46 -21.30 -9.80 -13.04
CA ALA A 46 -20.37 -9.95 -14.15
C ALA A 46 -19.19 -8.96 -14.12
N ARG A 47 -19.32 -7.87 -13.36
CA ARG A 47 -18.25 -6.88 -13.15
C ARG A 47 -17.22 -7.34 -12.13
N CYS A 48 -17.51 -8.37 -11.34
CA CYS A 48 -16.63 -8.85 -10.28
C CYS A 48 -16.06 -10.22 -10.62
N ARG A 49 -14.73 -10.33 -10.54
CA ARG A 49 -14.03 -11.62 -10.65
C ARG A 49 -13.06 -11.80 -9.50
N VAL A 50 -12.90 -13.05 -9.09
CA VAL A 50 -11.98 -13.45 -8.04
C VAL A 50 -10.88 -14.29 -8.68
N VAL A 51 -9.63 -13.93 -8.41
CA VAL A 51 -8.45 -14.61 -8.92
C VAL A 51 -7.51 -14.94 -7.79
N VAL A 52 -6.77 -16.04 -7.94
CA VAL A 52 -5.66 -16.39 -7.04
C VAL A 52 -4.36 -16.05 -7.75
N HIS A 53 -3.44 -15.38 -7.07
CA HIS A 53 -2.12 -15.14 -7.64
C HIS A 53 -1.12 -16.21 -7.20
N GLY A 54 -0.18 -16.53 -8.10
CA GLY A 54 0.78 -17.61 -7.91
C GLY A 54 2.09 -17.20 -7.21
N GLY A 55 2.25 -15.92 -6.88
CA GLY A 55 3.49 -15.31 -6.39
C GLY A 55 3.66 -15.34 -4.87
N PRO A 56 4.67 -14.62 -4.33
CA PRO A 56 4.82 -14.43 -2.89
C PRO A 56 3.56 -13.80 -2.30
N PRO A 57 3.05 -14.26 -1.15
CA PRO A 57 1.83 -13.72 -0.57
C PRO A 57 1.97 -12.25 -0.18
N GLY A 58 0.85 -11.53 -0.16
CA GLY A 58 0.77 -10.18 0.38
C GLY A 58 0.23 -9.11 -0.58
N PHE A 59 0.15 -7.88 -0.06
CA PHE A 59 -0.53 -6.76 -0.71
C PHE A 59 0.09 -6.41 -2.06
N ALA A 60 1.40 -6.13 -2.11
CA ALA A 60 2.06 -5.69 -3.34
C ALA A 60 1.92 -6.69 -4.51
N PRO A 61 2.22 -8.00 -4.33
CA PRO A 61 2.03 -9.00 -5.40
C PRO A 61 0.57 -9.13 -5.86
N ALA A 62 -0.38 -9.14 -4.93
CA ALA A 62 -1.81 -9.24 -5.24
C ALA A 62 -2.30 -8.01 -6.03
N CYS A 63 -1.94 -6.80 -5.57
CA CYS A 63 -2.25 -5.54 -6.26
C CYS A 63 -1.63 -5.50 -7.66
N ASN A 64 -0.36 -5.88 -7.82
CA ASN A 64 0.29 -5.93 -9.12
C ASN A 64 -0.38 -6.91 -10.07
N ARG A 65 -0.78 -8.09 -9.58
CA ARG A 65 -1.52 -9.06 -10.40
C ARG A 65 -2.85 -8.48 -10.87
N GLY A 66 -3.63 -7.91 -9.94
CA GLY A 66 -4.92 -7.30 -10.28
C GLY A 66 -4.78 -6.13 -11.26
N ALA A 67 -3.76 -5.29 -11.09
CA ALA A 67 -3.49 -4.16 -11.98
C ALA A 67 -3.13 -4.58 -13.41
N ARG A 68 -2.38 -5.69 -13.57
CA ARG A 68 -2.06 -6.24 -14.90
C ARG A 68 -3.31 -6.75 -15.61
N ASP A 69 -4.21 -7.41 -14.86
CA ASP A 69 -5.46 -7.96 -15.39
C ASP A 69 -6.54 -6.87 -15.61
N ALA A 70 -6.41 -5.70 -14.97
CA ALA A 70 -7.36 -4.60 -15.09
C ALA A 70 -7.33 -3.95 -16.49
N ARG A 71 -8.52 -3.60 -16.97
CA ARG A 71 -8.78 -2.92 -18.26
C ARG A 71 -9.17 -1.46 -18.08
N GLY A 72 -9.58 -1.06 -16.87
CA GLY A 72 -9.90 0.32 -16.53
C GLY A 72 -8.71 1.26 -16.71
N ARG A 73 -8.98 2.50 -17.14
CA ARG A 73 -7.96 3.55 -17.32
C ARG A 73 -7.42 4.06 -15.97
N LEU A 74 -8.26 3.99 -14.94
CA LEU A 74 -7.91 4.28 -13.55
C LEU A 74 -7.89 2.98 -12.74
N LEU A 75 -6.95 2.89 -11.82
CA LEU A 75 -6.87 1.84 -10.81
C LEU A 75 -7.25 2.42 -9.46
N LEU A 76 -8.08 1.69 -8.72
CA LEU A 76 -8.34 1.92 -7.30
C LEU A 76 -7.97 0.64 -6.55
N PHE A 77 -6.92 0.71 -5.75
CA PHE A 77 -6.55 -0.33 -4.80
C PHE A 77 -7.31 -0.10 -3.51
N LEU A 78 -7.97 -1.13 -3.04
CA LEU A 78 -8.87 -1.04 -1.90
C LEU A 78 -8.74 -2.27 -1.02
N ASN A 79 -8.47 -2.09 0.28
CA ASN A 79 -8.40 -3.23 1.20
C ASN A 79 -9.74 -3.99 1.26
N ASP A 80 -9.67 -5.28 1.56
CA ASP A 80 -10.83 -6.17 1.62
C ASP A 80 -11.72 -5.96 2.85
N ASP A 81 -11.33 -5.10 3.79
CA ASP A 81 -12.04 -4.81 5.05
C ASP A 81 -12.54 -3.36 5.15
N VAL A 82 -12.53 -2.60 4.04
CA VAL A 82 -13.05 -1.22 4.04
C VAL A 82 -14.53 -1.13 3.70
N VAL A 83 -15.15 -0.04 4.14
CA VAL A 83 -16.51 0.35 3.77
C VAL A 83 -16.45 1.66 3.00
N VAL A 84 -17.08 1.69 1.83
CA VAL A 84 -17.10 2.86 0.93
C VAL A 84 -18.44 3.60 1.00
N GLY A 85 -18.38 4.92 0.86
CA GLY A 85 -19.55 5.78 0.69
C GLY A 85 -19.91 6.05 -0.77
N ALA A 86 -21.10 6.59 -0.99
CA ALA A 86 -21.53 7.07 -2.31
C ALA A 86 -20.66 8.26 -2.79
N GLY A 87 -20.50 8.40 -4.11
CA GLY A 87 -19.71 9.48 -4.72
C GLY A 87 -18.19 9.32 -4.59
N LEU A 88 -17.70 8.25 -3.95
CA LEU A 88 -16.27 7.97 -3.81
C LEU A 88 -15.57 7.92 -5.17
N LEU A 89 -16.12 7.15 -6.12
CA LEU A 89 -15.50 6.94 -7.43
C LEU A 89 -15.38 8.24 -8.22
N ASP A 90 -16.50 8.95 -8.37
CA ASP A 90 -16.55 10.23 -9.09
C ASP A 90 -15.54 11.21 -8.50
N ARG A 91 -15.47 11.30 -7.17
CA ARG A 91 -14.56 12.22 -6.49
C ARG A 91 -13.08 11.89 -6.71
N LEU A 92 -12.73 10.61 -6.72
CA LEU A 92 -11.35 10.17 -6.98
C LEU A 92 -10.97 10.36 -8.46
N GLU A 93 -11.90 10.09 -9.37
CA GLU A 93 -11.72 10.33 -10.80
C GLU A 93 -11.51 11.82 -11.08
N ASP A 94 -12.38 12.69 -10.58
CA ASP A 94 -12.29 14.14 -10.74
C ASP A 94 -10.93 14.69 -10.31
N GLU A 95 -10.40 14.21 -9.17
CA GLU A 95 -9.09 14.66 -8.69
C GLU A 95 -7.94 14.09 -9.54
N LEU A 96 -8.03 12.84 -10.01
CA LEU A 96 -7.02 12.25 -10.90
C LEU A 96 -6.99 12.88 -12.30
N LEU A 97 -8.08 13.52 -12.73
CA LEU A 97 -8.13 14.28 -13.98
C LEU A 97 -7.47 15.66 -13.87
N ARG A 98 -7.19 16.14 -12.65
CA ARG A 98 -6.51 17.44 -12.46
C ARG A 98 -5.04 17.36 -12.88
N PRO A 99 -4.54 18.38 -13.61
CA PRO A 99 -3.12 18.46 -13.95
C PRO A 99 -2.24 18.43 -12.70
N GLY A 100 -1.14 17.68 -12.78
CA GLY A 100 -0.16 17.57 -11.69
C GLY A 100 -0.52 16.60 -10.57
N VAL A 101 -1.71 15.99 -10.57
CA VAL A 101 -2.06 14.94 -9.59
C VAL A 101 -1.58 13.58 -10.10
N GLY A 102 -0.76 12.90 -9.30
CA GLY A 102 -0.21 11.58 -9.60
C GLY A 102 -1.00 10.43 -8.99
N ALA A 103 -1.45 10.57 -7.74
CA ALA A 103 -2.28 9.59 -7.05
C ALA A 103 -3.19 10.27 -6.00
N VAL A 104 -4.31 9.63 -5.68
CA VAL A 104 -5.35 10.19 -4.81
C VAL A 104 -5.82 9.16 -3.80
N SER A 105 -6.08 9.58 -2.57
CA SER A 105 -6.80 8.80 -1.56
C SER A 105 -7.97 9.62 -1.00
N PRO A 106 -9.10 8.98 -0.67
CA PRO A 106 -10.09 9.58 0.20
C PRO A 106 -9.55 9.72 1.63
N ASP A 107 -10.34 10.28 2.53
CA ASP A 107 -10.04 10.18 3.96
C ASP A 107 -10.28 8.73 4.45
N VAL A 108 -9.23 8.02 4.81
CA VAL A 108 -9.23 6.70 5.43
C VAL A 108 -9.35 6.85 6.94
N LEU A 109 -10.53 6.55 7.47
CA LEU A 109 -10.84 6.58 8.89
C LEU A 109 -10.59 5.21 9.50
N SER A 110 -9.61 5.11 10.38
CA SER A 110 -9.31 3.89 11.12
C SER A 110 -10.30 3.72 12.26
N GLU A 111 -11.11 2.66 12.22
CA GLU A 111 -11.99 2.31 13.33
C GLU A 111 -11.18 1.87 14.56
N LEU A 112 -10.04 1.20 14.34
CA LEU A 112 -9.16 0.73 15.41
C LEU A 112 -8.45 1.88 16.13
N LEU A 113 -7.90 2.83 15.37
CA LEU A 113 -7.11 3.93 15.94
C LEU A 113 -7.95 5.17 16.30
N GLY A 114 -9.23 5.20 15.89
CA GLY A 114 -10.11 6.35 16.07
C GLY A 114 -9.60 7.63 15.39
N ARG A 115 -8.76 7.50 14.36
CA ARG A 115 -8.13 8.63 13.66
C ARG A 115 -7.92 8.34 12.17
N SER A 116 -7.69 9.40 11.41
CA SER A 116 -7.35 9.33 9.99
C SER A 116 -5.97 8.71 9.77
N GLU A 117 -5.86 7.85 8.76
CA GLU A 117 -4.62 7.21 8.28
C GLU A 117 -4.28 7.64 6.85
N SER A 118 -4.98 8.63 6.32
CA SER A 118 -5.01 9.03 4.91
C SER A 118 -3.69 9.57 4.40
N GLY A 119 -2.86 10.12 5.29
CA GLY A 119 -1.54 10.62 4.93
C GLY A 119 -0.63 10.83 6.13
N THR A 120 0.67 10.91 5.84
CA THR A 120 1.72 10.99 6.86
C THR A 120 2.73 12.05 6.46
N THR A 121 3.33 12.73 7.44
CA THR A 121 4.57 13.46 7.19
C THR A 121 5.73 12.47 7.09
N LEU A 122 6.71 12.80 6.23
CA LEU A 122 7.93 12.01 6.04
C LEU A 122 9.13 12.84 6.47
N ALA A 123 9.97 12.26 7.31
CA ALA A 123 11.22 12.87 7.76
C ALA A 123 12.38 11.90 7.60
N TRP A 124 13.57 12.43 7.37
CA TRP A 124 14.80 11.64 7.49
C TRP A 124 15.36 11.82 8.89
N HIS A 125 15.34 10.76 9.68
CA HIS A 125 15.71 10.80 11.08
C HIS A 125 16.52 9.56 11.48
N HIS A 126 17.59 9.76 12.24
CA HIS A 126 18.54 8.73 12.64
C HIS A 126 18.93 7.76 11.49
N GLY A 127 19.24 8.34 10.33
CA GLY A 127 19.72 7.59 9.17
C GLY A 127 18.66 6.82 8.39
N VAL A 128 17.36 6.97 8.63
CA VAL A 128 16.31 6.34 7.79
C VAL A 128 15.14 7.28 7.57
N LEU A 129 14.26 6.90 6.64
CA LEU A 129 12.93 7.47 6.55
C LEU A 129 12.09 7.09 7.77
N GLU A 130 11.39 8.07 8.30
CA GLU A 130 10.36 7.91 9.32
C GLU A 130 9.06 8.54 8.81
N SER A 131 7.98 7.78 8.95
CA SER A 131 6.63 8.23 8.64
C SER A 131 5.90 8.50 9.95
N ARG A 132 5.30 9.68 10.06
CA ARG A 132 4.45 10.05 11.19
C ARG A 132 3.04 10.28 10.69
N GLN A 133 2.11 9.45 11.16
CA GLN A 133 0.69 9.68 10.92
C GLN A 133 0.27 11.01 11.53
N GLU A 134 -0.30 11.85 10.69
CA GLU A 134 -0.94 13.10 11.09
C GLU A 134 -2.38 13.04 10.63
N SER A 135 -3.30 13.46 11.51
CA SER A 135 -4.70 13.56 11.11
C SER A 135 -4.84 14.77 10.21
N LEU A 136 -4.97 14.52 8.91
CA LEU A 136 -5.22 15.55 7.91
C LEU A 136 -6.69 15.96 8.02
N ARG A 137 -7.00 16.86 8.95
CA ARG A 137 -8.32 17.49 9.02
C ARG A 137 -8.26 18.80 8.23
N GLY A 138 -9.03 18.89 7.16
CA GLY A 138 -9.13 20.10 6.36
C GLY A 138 -10.16 19.96 5.24
N GLU A 139 -10.69 21.08 4.77
CA GLU A 139 -11.55 21.14 3.60
C GLU A 139 -10.72 21.18 2.31
N GLY A 140 -11.21 20.53 1.25
CA GLY A 140 -10.62 20.58 -0.08
C GLY A 140 -9.66 19.42 -0.38
N ARG A 141 -8.43 19.74 -0.77
CA ARG A 141 -7.40 18.77 -1.16
C ARG A 141 -6.10 19.08 -0.45
N VAL A 142 -5.40 18.06 0.01
CA VAL A 142 -4.11 18.21 0.71
C VAL A 142 -3.06 17.41 -0.03
N SER A 143 -2.04 18.09 -0.57
CA SER A 143 -0.85 17.41 -1.09
C SER A 143 -0.05 16.88 0.09
N VAL A 144 0.24 15.60 0.05
CA VAL A 144 0.92 14.86 1.11
C VAL A 144 2.10 14.11 0.53
N PRO A 145 3.13 13.76 1.30
CA PRO A 145 4.20 12.91 0.81
C PRO A 145 3.76 11.47 0.47
N TYR A 146 2.65 11.02 1.07
CA TYR A 146 2.17 9.64 1.01
C TYR A 146 0.67 9.58 1.28
N VAL A 147 -0.02 8.70 0.55
CA VAL A 147 -1.42 8.32 0.77
C VAL A 147 -1.59 6.83 1.07
N SER A 148 -2.57 6.48 1.91
CA SER A 148 -2.77 5.10 2.38
C SER A 148 -3.12 4.10 1.27
N GLY A 149 -2.45 2.94 1.27
CA GLY A 149 -2.79 1.81 0.41
C GLY A 149 -4.16 1.18 0.70
N ALA A 150 -4.81 1.54 1.82
CA ALA A 150 -6.17 1.09 2.12
C ALA A 150 -7.20 1.56 1.09
N ALA A 151 -6.97 2.74 0.48
CA ALA A 151 -7.75 3.28 -0.63
C ALA A 151 -6.88 4.20 -1.49
N LEU A 152 -6.20 3.66 -2.49
CA LEU A 152 -5.28 4.41 -3.36
C LEU A 152 -5.74 4.34 -4.81
N ALA A 153 -6.03 5.51 -5.39
CA ALA A 153 -6.36 5.67 -6.79
C ALA A 153 -5.18 6.24 -7.59
N VAL A 154 -4.94 5.69 -8.79
CA VAL A 154 -3.85 6.09 -9.69
C VAL A 154 -4.23 5.81 -11.14
N ARG A 155 -3.65 6.53 -12.10
CA ARG A 155 -3.79 6.18 -13.53
C ARG A 155 -3.07 4.86 -13.80
N ARG A 156 -3.72 3.96 -14.54
CA ARG A 156 -3.15 2.63 -14.85
C ARG A 156 -1.80 2.74 -15.55
N ASP A 157 -1.70 3.62 -16.55
CA ASP A 157 -0.48 3.77 -17.33
C ASP A 157 0.67 4.32 -16.50
N ASP A 158 0.40 5.24 -15.56
CA ASP A 158 1.40 5.72 -14.61
C ASP A 158 1.86 4.61 -13.66
N PHE A 159 0.91 3.84 -13.12
CA PHE A 159 1.23 2.70 -12.26
C PHE A 159 2.11 1.66 -12.96
N LEU A 160 1.77 1.29 -14.20
CA LEU A 160 2.54 0.33 -15.00
C LEU A 160 3.92 0.90 -15.40
N ARG A 161 3.99 2.18 -15.78
CA ARG A 161 5.25 2.87 -16.09
C ARG A 161 6.21 2.89 -14.89
N LEU A 162 5.67 2.96 -13.67
CA LEU A 162 6.43 2.88 -12.44
C LEU A 162 6.77 1.45 -12.01
N ALA A 163 6.44 0.43 -12.81
CA ALA A 163 6.58 -0.99 -12.48
C ALA A 163 5.76 -1.45 -11.26
N GLY A 164 4.66 -0.74 -10.95
CA GLY A 164 3.73 -1.08 -9.88
C GLY A 164 4.32 -0.99 -8.47
N PHE A 165 3.79 -1.80 -7.55
CA PHE A 165 4.31 -1.93 -6.18
C PHE A 165 5.59 -2.77 -6.16
N ASP A 166 6.54 -2.44 -5.28
CA ASP A 166 7.76 -3.23 -5.11
C ASP A 166 7.49 -4.52 -4.33
N GLU A 167 7.40 -5.65 -5.04
CA GLU A 167 7.13 -6.98 -4.46
C GLU A 167 8.23 -7.46 -3.47
N ARG A 168 9.38 -6.78 -3.39
CA ARG A 168 10.39 -7.05 -2.35
C ARG A 168 9.88 -6.68 -0.96
N LEU A 169 8.91 -5.75 -0.88
CA LEU A 169 8.28 -5.30 0.36
C LEU A 169 7.19 -6.26 0.87
N ALA A 170 6.79 -7.26 0.07
CA ALA A 170 5.86 -8.30 0.51
C ALA A 170 6.29 -8.94 1.85
N PRO A 171 5.37 -9.21 2.78
CA PRO A 171 3.92 -9.29 2.55
C PRO A 171 3.12 -8.00 2.76
N TYR A 172 3.64 -7.00 3.47
CA TYR A 172 2.92 -5.77 3.86
C TYR A 172 3.88 -4.71 4.41
N PHE A 173 3.37 -3.49 4.62
CA PHE A 173 4.05 -2.27 5.10
C PHE A 173 5.02 -1.62 4.10
N TRP A 174 4.90 -0.30 3.96
CA TRP A 174 5.75 0.58 3.15
C TRP A 174 5.59 0.47 1.63
N GLU A 175 4.85 -0.50 1.09
CA GLU A 175 4.67 -0.63 -0.36
C GLU A 175 3.94 0.56 -1.00
N ASP A 176 2.93 1.08 -0.31
CA ASP A 176 2.18 2.26 -0.68
C ASP A 176 2.99 3.55 -0.53
N LEU A 177 3.79 3.67 0.54
CA LEU A 177 4.74 4.77 0.74
C LEU A 177 5.80 4.80 -0.35
N ASP A 178 6.41 3.67 -0.67
CA ASP A 178 7.36 3.54 -1.76
C ASP A 178 6.77 3.96 -3.11
N LEU A 179 5.55 3.48 -3.41
CA LEU A 179 4.85 3.88 -4.63
C LEU A 179 4.59 5.39 -4.65
N CYS A 180 4.13 5.98 -3.55
CA CYS A 180 3.86 7.41 -3.46
C CYS A 180 5.11 8.26 -3.69
N LEU A 181 6.25 7.88 -3.12
CA LEU A 181 7.51 8.58 -3.38
C LEU A 181 7.87 8.53 -4.87
N ARG A 182 7.75 7.36 -5.51
CA ARG A 182 8.01 7.23 -6.95
C ARG A 182 7.01 8.00 -7.82
N VAL A 183 5.74 8.06 -7.43
CA VAL A 183 4.71 8.88 -8.09
C VAL A 183 5.07 10.36 -8.00
N ARG A 184 5.45 10.86 -6.82
CA ARG A 184 5.86 12.25 -6.62
C ARG A 184 7.11 12.63 -7.42
N GLU A 185 8.06 11.71 -7.53
CA GLU A 185 9.30 11.93 -8.29
C GLU A 185 9.10 11.96 -9.81
N ASN A 186 8.11 11.24 -10.35
CA ASN A 186 8.04 10.95 -11.80
C ASN A 186 6.68 11.28 -12.47
N VAL A 187 5.64 11.60 -11.70
CA VAL A 187 4.27 11.75 -12.20
C VAL A 187 3.64 13.05 -11.71
N GLY A 188 3.54 13.24 -10.39
CA GLY A 188 2.82 14.37 -9.81
C GLY A 188 2.53 14.18 -8.33
N ASP A 189 1.80 15.12 -7.76
CA ASP A 189 1.46 15.13 -6.34
C ASP A 189 0.56 13.95 -5.94
N THR A 190 0.84 13.40 -4.76
CA THR A 190 -0.07 12.50 -4.05
C THR A 190 -0.99 13.33 -3.16
N VAL A 191 -2.30 13.10 -3.26
CA VAL A 191 -3.31 13.98 -2.69
C VAL A 191 -4.32 13.21 -1.84
N VAL A 192 -4.62 13.74 -0.64
CA VAL A 192 -5.82 13.34 0.10
C VAL A 192 -6.95 14.29 -0.25
N VAL A 193 -8.10 13.75 -0.64
CA VAL A 193 -9.28 14.51 -1.03
C VAL A 193 -10.36 14.46 0.04
N SER A 194 -10.90 15.63 0.40
CA SER A 194 -12.02 15.74 1.34
C SER A 194 -13.37 15.48 0.66
N GLY A 195 -14.41 15.31 1.48
CA GLY A 195 -15.80 15.15 1.04
C GLY A 195 -16.21 13.70 0.76
N VAL A 196 -15.24 12.79 0.72
CA VAL A 196 -15.45 11.33 0.68
C VAL A 196 -14.50 10.66 1.66
N SER A 197 -14.98 9.62 2.32
CA SER A 197 -14.19 8.83 3.25
C SER A 197 -14.44 7.34 3.07
N VAL A 198 -13.49 6.56 3.54
CA VAL A 198 -13.61 5.10 3.69
C VAL A 198 -13.36 4.75 5.15
N ALA A 199 -14.22 3.90 5.70
CA ALA A 199 -13.99 3.35 7.03
C ALA A 199 -13.12 2.10 6.87
N HIS A 200 -11.98 2.07 7.55
CA HIS A 200 -11.06 0.94 7.55
C HIS A 200 -11.17 0.21 8.88
N ARG A 201 -11.70 -1.02 8.83
CA ARG A 201 -11.97 -1.84 10.01
C ARG A 201 -10.73 -2.50 10.63
N HIS A 202 -9.54 -2.14 10.15
CA HIS A 202 -8.20 -2.41 10.67
C HIS A 202 -8.13 -3.57 11.67
N GLY A 203 -7.78 -4.79 11.22
CA GLY A 203 -7.40 -5.82 12.19
C GLY A 203 -7.44 -7.29 11.80
N ALA A 204 -7.98 -7.69 10.64
CA ALA A 204 -8.31 -9.11 10.48
C ALA A 204 -7.17 -10.00 9.92
N THR A 205 -6.27 -9.45 9.10
CA THR A 205 -5.28 -10.25 8.35
C THR A 205 -3.86 -10.16 8.89
N ILE A 206 -3.33 -8.96 9.13
CA ILE A 206 -1.94 -8.78 9.59
C ILE A 206 -1.78 -9.25 11.05
N GLY A 207 -2.82 -9.08 11.88
CA GLY A 207 -2.81 -9.49 13.29
C GLY A 207 -2.56 -10.98 13.55
N ARG A 208 -2.70 -11.84 12.52
CA ARG A 208 -2.37 -13.28 12.59
C ARG A 208 -0.87 -13.55 12.76
N ASP A 209 -0.01 -12.61 12.34
CA ASP A 209 1.43 -12.78 12.43
C ASP A 209 1.96 -12.32 13.80
N PRO A 210 2.95 -13.02 14.40
CA PRO A 210 3.54 -12.64 15.68
C PRO A 210 4.07 -11.19 15.66
N GLU A 211 3.84 -10.43 16.74
CA GLU A 211 4.24 -9.02 16.82
C GLU A 211 5.72 -8.78 16.51
N GLY A 212 6.62 -9.60 17.08
CA GLY A 212 8.05 -9.49 16.79
C GLY A 212 8.42 -9.77 15.33
N TRP A 213 7.63 -10.58 14.62
CA TRP A 213 7.78 -10.76 13.17
C TRP A 213 7.27 -9.54 12.40
N ARG A 214 6.06 -9.04 12.71
CA ARG A 214 5.49 -7.84 12.09
C ARG A 214 6.42 -6.65 12.22
N ARG A 215 6.98 -6.44 13.42
CA ARG A 215 7.95 -5.39 13.70
C ARG A 215 9.22 -5.56 12.88
N ALA A 216 9.73 -6.79 12.72
CA ALA A 216 10.92 -7.05 11.91
C ALA A 216 10.67 -6.82 10.42
N VAL A 217 9.48 -7.18 9.91
CA VAL A 217 9.05 -6.88 8.53
C VAL A 217 8.94 -5.37 8.31
N TYR A 218 8.35 -4.64 9.26
CA TYR A 218 8.28 -3.18 9.22
C TYR A 218 9.66 -2.55 9.13
N GLU A 219 10.61 -2.95 9.99
CA GLU A 219 11.98 -2.44 9.98
C GLU A 219 12.76 -2.84 8.72
N ARG A 220 12.55 -4.06 8.22
CA ARG A 220 13.11 -4.52 6.94
C ARG A 220 12.67 -3.60 5.80
N ASN A 221 11.37 -3.36 5.69
CA ASN A 221 10.82 -2.57 4.59
C ASN A 221 11.19 -1.10 4.71
N ARG A 222 11.20 -0.55 5.93
CA ARG A 222 11.75 0.78 6.21
C ARG A 222 13.16 0.95 5.67
N LEU A 223 14.04 -0.03 5.90
CA LEU A 223 15.41 -0.01 5.39
C LEU A 223 15.45 -0.09 3.86
N LEU A 224 14.71 -1.02 3.24
CA LEU A 224 14.68 -1.17 1.78
C LEU A 224 14.24 0.12 1.09
N VAL A 225 13.19 0.77 1.58
CA VAL A 225 12.71 2.06 1.04
C VAL A 225 13.71 3.17 1.34
N SER A 226 14.25 3.25 2.56
CA SER A 226 15.28 4.25 2.90
C SER A 226 16.49 4.14 1.98
N TRP A 227 16.94 2.92 1.66
CA TRP A 227 18.08 2.66 0.78
C TRP A 227 17.85 3.08 -0.66
N ARG A 228 16.61 2.99 -1.16
CA ARG A 228 16.23 3.54 -2.47
C ARG A 228 16.39 5.06 -2.53
N HIS A 229 16.14 5.76 -1.42
CA HIS A 229 16.20 7.22 -1.34
C HIS A 229 17.45 7.75 -0.61
N LEU A 230 18.56 6.99 -0.64
CA LEU A 230 19.86 7.44 -0.15
C LEU A 230 20.54 8.33 -1.20
N HIS A 231 20.51 9.64 -0.95
CA HIS A 231 21.19 10.64 -1.77
C HIS A 231 21.73 11.79 -0.91
N GLY A 232 22.83 12.41 -1.36
CA GLY A 232 23.45 13.54 -0.66
C GLY A 232 23.78 13.26 0.80
N TRP A 233 23.41 14.17 1.70
CA TRP A 233 23.68 14.08 3.14
C TRP A 233 23.06 12.85 3.83
N ARG A 234 22.02 12.25 3.21
CA ARG A 234 21.37 11.04 3.74
C ARG A 234 22.32 9.85 3.81
N TRP A 235 23.31 9.77 2.92
CA TRP A 235 24.37 8.76 2.99
C TRP A 235 25.18 8.86 4.26
N LEU A 236 25.69 10.05 4.58
CA LEU A 236 26.48 10.28 5.79
C LEU A 236 25.63 10.01 7.03
N SER A 237 24.40 10.51 7.06
CA SER A 237 23.44 10.24 8.14
C SER A 237 23.21 8.74 8.32
N HIS A 238 22.98 8.00 7.24
CA HIS A 238 22.77 6.55 7.30
C HIS A 238 23.99 5.81 7.84
N LEU A 239 25.20 6.13 7.34
CA LEU A 239 26.44 5.46 7.74
C LEU A 239 26.76 5.69 9.22
N VAL A 240 26.49 6.89 9.75
CA VAL A 240 26.71 7.21 11.16
C VAL A 240 25.67 6.52 12.05
N TRP A 241 24.39 6.58 11.67
CA TRP A 241 23.31 6.14 12.56
C TRP A 241 22.98 4.66 12.47
N LEU A 242 23.24 4.00 11.34
CA LEU A 242 22.90 2.58 11.19
C LEU A 242 23.60 1.70 12.25
N PRO A 243 24.93 1.80 12.50
CA PRO A 243 25.58 1.01 13.54
C PRO A 243 25.00 1.28 14.94
N LEU A 244 24.73 2.56 15.25
CA LEU A 244 24.14 2.97 16.52
C LEU A 244 22.74 2.38 16.72
N ARG A 245 21.92 2.37 15.66
CA ARG A 245 20.58 1.78 15.68
C ARG A 245 20.60 0.27 15.84
N LEU A 246 21.53 -0.42 15.17
CA LEU A 246 21.70 -1.87 15.32
C LEU A 246 22.14 -2.22 16.76
N ALA A 247 23.12 -1.51 17.30
CA ALA A 247 23.59 -1.71 18.67
C ALA A 247 22.48 -1.44 19.70
N ALA A 248 21.75 -0.32 19.59
CA ALA A 248 20.62 -0.01 20.45
C ALA A 248 19.49 -1.05 20.34
N GLY A 249 19.25 -1.57 19.12
CA GLY A 249 18.24 -2.58 18.85
C GLY A 249 18.50 -3.92 19.55
N LEU A 250 19.78 -4.30 19.77
CA LEU A 250 20.10 -5.53 20.52
C LEU A 250 19.56 -5.52 21.96
N VAL A 251 19.41 -4.33 22.54
CA VAL A 251 18.92 -4.13 23.92
C VAL A 251 17.44 -3.74 23.94
N ARG A 252 17.01 -2.83 23.05
CA ARG A 252 15.69 -2.18 23.13
C ARG A 252 14.62 -2.77 22.22
N ASP A 253 15.00 -3.19 21.01
CA ASP A 253 14.06 -3.69 20.00
C ASP A 253 14.79 -4.64 19.04
N ARG A 254 14.76 -5.94 19.36
CA ARG A 254 15.43 -6.99 18.56
C ARG A 254 14.89 -7.11 17.14
N ALA A 255 13.75 -6.50 16.83
CA ALA A 255 13.22 -6.45 15.48
C ALA A 255 14.06 -5.57 14.54
N VAL A 256 14.78 -4.57 15.07
CA VAL A 256 15.68 -3.71 14.27
C VAL A 256 16.83 -4.52 13.64
N PRO A 257 17.69 -5.22 14.41
CA PRO A 257 18.75 -6.03 13.82
C PRO A 257 18.21 -7.19 12.99
N LYS A 258 17.09 -7.81 13.40
CA LYS A 258 16.43 -8.85 12.60
C LYS A 258 15.95 -8.31 11.24
N GLY A 259 15.31 -7.14 11.23
CA GLY A 259 14.84 -6.47 10.03
C GLY A 259 15.98 -6.11 9.08
N PHE A 260 17.11 -5.65 9.62
CA PHE A 260 18.33 -5.41 8.84
C PHE A 260 18.85 -6.66 8.13
N LEU A 261 18.99 -7.78 8.85
CA LEU A 261 19.42 -9.05 8.25
C LEU A 261 18.45 -9.49 7.13
N LEU A 262 17.14 -9.40 7.38
CA LEU A 262 16.12 -9.70 6.37
C LEU A 262 16.23 -8.78 5.15
N ALA A 263 16.57 -7.50 5.33
CA ALA A 263 16.69 -6.53 4.24
C ALA A 263 17.89 -6.84 3.36
N VAL A 264 19.04 -7.18 3.97
CA VAL A 264 20.24 -7.62 3.26
C VAL A 264 19.96 -8.88 2.44
N VAL A 265 19.32 -9.90 3.04
CA VAL A 265 18.95 -11.14 2.33
C VAL A 265 18.03 -10.84 1.14
N ARG A 266 17.06 -9.93 1.29
CA ARG A 266 16.12 -9.55 0.22
C ARG A 266 16.81 -8.84 -0.93
N LEU A 267 17.78 -7.97 -0.66
CA LEU A 267 18.57 -7.29 -1.69
C LEU A 267 19.39 -8.27 -2.52
N VAL A 268 20.09 -9.20 -1.85
CA VAL A 268 20.94 -10.19 -2.53
C VAL A 268 20.09 -11.15 -3.36
N SER A 269 18.98 -11.64 -2.79
CA SER A 269 18.08 -12.57 -3.47
C SER A 269 17.30 -11.92 -4.63
N GLY A 270 17.03 -10.61 -4.54
CA GLY A 270 16.32 -9.85 -5.57
C GLY A 270 17.15 -9.56 -6.82
N ARG A 271 18.48 -9.40 -6.68
CA ARG A 271 19.38 -9.19 -7.83
C ARG A 271 19.43 -10.38 -8.79
N GLY A 272 19.30 -11.61 -8.28
CA GLY A 272 19.33 -12.82 -9.10
C GLY A 272 18.11 -13.07 -9.99
N ARG A 273 17.01 -12.33 -9.81
CA ARG A 273 15.79 -12.41 -10.66
C ARG A 273 15.72 -11.33 -11.74
N ALA A 274 16.37 -10.18 -11.55
CA ALA A 274 16.34 -9.08 -12.51
C ALA A 274 17.22 -9.33 -13.76
N ASP A 275 18.18 -10.26 -13.69
CA ASP A 275 19.07 -10.63 -14.80
C ASP A 275 18.52 -11.80 -15.67
N ARG A 276 17.24 -12.18 -15.54
CA ARG A 276 16.66 -13.34 -16.24
C ARG A 276 15.39 -13.07 -17.06
N ASP A 277 14.91 -11.84 -17.10
CA ASP A 277 13.79 -11.39 -17.94
C ASP A 277 14.28 -10.30 -18.91
#